data_AF-A0A1W9XCJ2-F1
#
_entry.id   AF-A0A1W9XCJ2-F1
#
_cell.length_a   1.000
_cell.length_b   1.000
_cell.length_c   1.000
_cell.angle_alpha   90.00
_cell.angle_beta   90.00
_cell.angle_gamma   90.00
#
_symmetry.space_group_name_H-M   'P 1'
#
loop_
_entity.id
_entity.type
_entity.pdbx_description
1 polymer ?
#
loop_
_entity_poly.entity_id
_entity_poly.type
_entity_poly.pdbx_seq_one_letter_code
_entity_poly.pdbx_strand_id
1 'polypeptide(L)'
;MRGERHTSIGPDVMLAIGRPKGHRRSYLQWKEGGIAPQVVFEILSPSNRTDEMRNKLKFYERYGVEEYYVYDPDKSRFEVHMRLGKQLRSVENAREWTSPRLRIRFEHDEELCIFHPDGKAFLLPLEAMEQAELEKAQEQQRTEKERQRAEKERQRAEKERQRAEKEKQRAERLAEKLRALGIDPDGE
;
A
#
# COMPACT_ATOMS: atom_id res chain seq x y z
N MET A 1 40.33 -2.14 7.07
CA MET A 1 40.49 -3.61 7.06
C MET A 1 40.23 -4.13 5.65
N ARG A 2 41.23 -4.74 4.99
CA ARG A 2 41.00 -5.57 3.79
C ARG A 2 40.24 -6.82 4.25
N GLY A 3 39.16 -7.19 3.56
CA GLY A 3 38.36 -8.37 3.91
C GLY A 3 39.18 -9.65 3.81
N GLU A 4 39.33 -10.36 4.92
CA GLU A 4 39.76 -11.76 4.91
C GLU A 4 38.68 -12.59 4.22
N ARG A 5 39.07 -13.38 3.22
CA ARG A 5 38.18 -14.21 2.37
C ARG A 5 37.32 -15.24 3.12
N HIS A 6 37.47 -15.35 4.45
CA HIS A 6 36.76 -16.29 5.30
C HIS A 6 35.65 -15.68 6.17
N THR A 7 35.34 -14.37 6.05
CA THR A 7 34.28 -13.72 6.84
C THR A 7 33.13 -13.24 5.96
N SER A 8 32.30 -14.17 5.50
CA SER A 8 31.12 -13.89 4.68
C SER A 8 29.91 -14.61 5.26
N ILE A 9 28.79 -13.92 5.34
CA ILE A 9 27.47 -14.48 5.64
C ILE A 9 26.49 -13.98 4.58
N GLY A 10 25.64 -14.89 4.09
CA GLY A 10 24.53 -14.57 3.20
C GLY A 10 23.24 -14.47 4.01
N PRO A 11 22.66 -13.28 4.20
CA PRO A 11 21.30 -13.14 4.73
C PRO A 11 20.25 -13.47 3.66
N ASP A 12 19.04 -13.82 4.10
CA ASP A 12 17.90 -13.97 3.18
C ASP A 12 17.47 -12.61 2.64
N VAL A 13 17.39 -11.61 3.52
CA VAL A 13 17.11 -10.22 3.13
C VAL A 13 18.03 -9.27 3.89
N MET A 14 18.55 -8.27 3.19
CA MET A 14 19.27 -7.16 3.81
C MET A 14 18.89 -5.84 3.15
N LEU A 15 18.92 -4.76 3.93
CA LEU A 15 18.67 -3.41 3.45
C LEU A 15 19.85 -2.51 3.82
N ALA A 16 20.43 -1.89 2.79
CA ALA A 16 21.49 -0.90 2.90
C ALA A 16 20.95 0.47 2.45
N ILE A 17 20.35 1.20 3.39
CA ILE A 17 19.68 2.48 3.16
C ILE A 17 20.71 3.57 2.87
N GLY A 18 20.39 4.46 1.93
CA GLY A 18 21.27 5.56 1.53
C GLY A 18 22.46 5.15 0.64
N ARG A 19 22.49 3.90 0.17
CA ARG A 19 23.51 3.44 -0.80
C ARG A 19 23.01 3.64 -2.24
N PRO A 20 23.89 4.10 -3.18
CA PRO A 20 23.48 4.29 -4.57
C PRO A 20 23.07 2.98 -5.22
N LYS A 21 22.11 3.03 -6.15
CA LYS A 21 21.77 1.87 -6.98
C LYS A 21 22.96 1.49 -7.86
N GLY A 22 23.16 0.19 -8.04
CA GLY A 22 24.26 -0.33 -8.83
C GLY A 22 24.30 -1.85 -8.78
N HIS A 23 24.81 -2.46 -9.85
CA HIS A 23 24.99 -3.90 -9.90
C HIS A 23 26.04 -4.33 -8.86
N ARG A 24 25.69 -5.33 -8.04
CA ARG A 24 26.55 -5.90 -7.02
C ARG A 24 26.37 -7.41 -7.04
N ARG A 25 27.46 -8.15 -7.26
CA ARG A 25 27.45 -9.62 -7.07
C ARG A 25 27.36 -9.99 -5.58
N SER A 26 27.91 -9.15 -4.70
CA SER A 26 27.84 -9.30 -3.24
C SER A 26 27.97 -7.92 -2.60
N TYR A 27 27.35 -7.73 -1.43
CA TYR A 27 27.53 -6.51 -0.66
C TYR A 27 28.82 -6.59 0.14
N LEU A 28 29.80 -5.79 -0.23
CA LEU A 28 31.12 -5.77 0.41
C LEU A 28 31.23 -4.48 1.21
N GLN A 29 31.06 -4.54 2.53
CA GLN A 29 31.02 -3.36 3.41
C GLN A 29 32.18 -2.38 3.18
N TRP A 30 33.39 -2.87 2.92
CA TRP A 30 34.56 -2.03 2.64
C TRP A 30 34.50 -1.28 1.29
N LYS A 31 33.74 -1.80 0.31
CA LYS A 31 33.44 -1.08 -0.94
C LYS A 31 32.26 -0.12 -0.78
N GLU A 32 31.53 -0.21 0.33
CA GLU A 32 30.35 0.59 0.64
C GLU A 32 30.63 1.68 1.68
N GLY A 33 31.89 2.12 1.77
CA GLY A 33 32.29 3.18 2.72
C GLY A 33 32.30 2.72 4.18
N GLY A 34 32.40 1.41 4.43
CA GLY A 34 32.33 0.85 5.78
C GLY A 34 30.92 0.71 6.33
N ILE A 35 29.89 1.02 5.52
CA ILE A 35 28.49 0.98 5.93
C ILE A 35 27.98 -0.47 5.87
N ALA A 36 27.61 -1.02 7.02
CA ALA A 36 26.90 -2.29 7.09
C ALA A 36 25.45 -2.14 6.61
N PRO A 37 24.79 -3.22 6.16
CA PRO A 37 23.35 -3.22 6.04
C PRO A 37 22.71 -2.83 7.38
N GLN A 38 21.78 -1.88 7.38
CA GLN A 38 21.14 -1.43 8.60
C GLN A 38 20.12 -2.44 9.10
N VAL A 39 19.43 -3.13 8.18
CA VAL A 39 18.39 -4.11 8.51
C VAL A 39 18.70 -5.45 7.85
N VAL A 40 18.57 -6.53 8.60
CA VAL A 40 18.76 -7.91 8.12
C VAL A 40 17.60 -8.78 8.59
N PHE A 41 17.11 -9.65 7.71
CA PHE A 41 16.16 -10.71 8.02
C PHE A 41 16.75 -12.08 7.72
N GLU A 42 16.45 -13.04 8.58
CA GLU A 42 16.70 -14.47 8.38
C GLU A 42 15.37 -15.21 8.53
N ILE A 43 15.07 -16.07 7.57
CA ILE A 43 13.87 -16.90 7.52
C ILE A 43 14.32 -18.33 7.76
N LEU A 44 13.97 -18.88 8.92
CA LEU A 44 14.40 -20.21 9.30
C LEU A 44 13.69 -21.28 8.45
N SER A 45 14.42 -22.36 8.25
CA SER A 45 13.96 -23.62 7.68
C SER A 45 14.17 -24.74 8.68
N PRO A 46 13.51 -25.90 8.53
CA PRO A 46 13.63 -27.03 9.47
C PRO A 46 15.08 -27.50 9.71
N SER A 47 15.98 -27.26 8.76
CA SER A 47 17.38 -27.73 8.83
C SER A 47 18.32 -26.73 9.51
N ASN A 48 17.87 -25.53 9.86
CA ASN A 48 18.73 -24.53 10.49
C ASN A 48 19.17 -24.97 11.90
N ARG A 49 20.48 -24.87 12.15
CA ARG A 49 21.06 -25.24 13.44
C ARG A 49 21.17 -24.02 14.36
N THR A 50 20.88 -24.23 15.65
CA THR A 50 20.92 -23.17 16.68
C THR A 50 22.30 -22.50 16.80
N ASP A 51 23.39 -23.27 16.63
CA ASP A 51 24.76 -22.74 16.69
C ASP A 51 25.10 -21.85 15.49
N GLU A 52 24.61 -22.21 14.29
CA GLU A 52 24.72 -21.36 13.10
C GLU A 52 24.01 -20.03 13.30
N MET A 53 22.78 -20.04 13.81
CA MET A 53 22.01 -18.82 14.06
C MET A 53 22.66 -17.92 15.12
N ARG A 54 23.23 -18.53 16.17
CA ARG A 54 24.02 -17.80 17.18
C ARG A 54 25.27 -17.16 16.57
N ASN A 55 25.92 -17.84 15.63
CA ASN A 55 27.09 -17.30 14.93
C ASN A 55 26.70 -16.15 13.98
N LYS A 56 25.56 -16.26 13.28
CA LYS A 56 24.99 -15.18 12.46
C LYS A 56 24.69 -13.94 13.30
N LEU A 57 24.00 -14.09 14.44
CA LEU A 57 23.72 -12.97 15.36
C LEU A 57 25.01 -12.26 15.79
N LYS A 58 26.04 -13.01 16.22
CA LYS A 58 27.34 -12.43 16.62
C LYS A 58 28.07 -11.74 15.47
N PHE A 59 27.93 -12.26 14.25
CA PHE A 59 28.49 -11.63 13.06
C PHE A 59 27.81 -10.29 12.79
N TYR A 60 26.47 -10.26 12.73
CA TYR A 60 25.71 -9.03 12.50
C TYR A 60 25.95 -7.98 13.61
N GLU A 61 26.05 -8.43 14.86
CA GLU A 61 26.43 -7.60 15.99
C GLU A 61 27.79 -6.93 15.77
N ARG A 62 28.80 -7.73 15.41
CA ARG A 62 30.18 -7.26 15.17
C ARG A 62 30.28 -6.25 14.03
N TYR A 63 29.53 -6.47 12.95
CA TYR A 63 29.69 -5.68 11.72
C TYR A 63 28.83 -4.43 11.63
N GLY A 64 27.89 -4.23 12.57
CA GLY A 64 27.17 -2.95 12.70
C GLY A 64 25.72 -2.97 12.22
N VAL A 65 25.12 -4.15 12.00
CA VAL A 65 23.68 -4.26 11.69
C VAL A 65 22.85 -3.65 12.81
N GLU A 66 21.85 -2.85 12.48
CA GLU A 66 21.09 -2.08 13.47
C GLU A 66 19.81 -2.78 13.91
N GLU A 67 19.13 -3.44 12.97
CA GLU A 67 17.92 -4.22 13.19
C GLU A 67 18.14 -5.62 12.60
N TYR A 68 17.91 -6.65 13.41
CA TYR A 68 18.06 -8.04 13.01
C TYR A 68 16.80 -8.81 13.36
N TYR A 69 16.17 -9.39 12.34
CA TYR A 69 14.90 -10.08 12.43
C TYR A 69 15.08 -11.56 12.12
N VAL A 70 14.43 -12.41 12.90
CA VAL A 70 14.40 -13.85 12.66
C VAL A 70 12.95 -14.30 12.63
N TYR A 71 12.54 -15.00 11.58
CA TYR A 71 11.21 -15.57 11.45
C TYR A 71 11.30 -17.09 11.22
N ASP A 72 10.62 -17.86 12.06
CA ASP A 72 10.46 -19.31 11.95
C ASP A 72 9.02 -19.60 11.48
N PRO A 73 8.78 -19.85 10.17
CA PRO A 73 7.44 -20.08 9.65
C PRO A 73 6.82 -21.37 10.19
N ASP A 74 7.63 -22.41 10.42
CA ASP A 74 7.13 -23.71 10.90
C ASP A 74 6.63 -23.63 12.35
N LYS A 75 7.23 -22.75 13.16
CA LYS A 75 6.86 -22.55 14.57
C LYS A 75 6.03 -21.29 14.80
N SER A 76 5.75 -20.53 13.74
CA SER A 76 5.24 -19.17 13.81
C SER A 76 5.93 -18.38 14.93
N ARG A 77 7.25 -18.24 14.85
CA ARG A 77 8.04 -17.46 15.83
C ARG A 77 8.70 -16.28 15.16
N PHE A 78 8.40 -15.08 15.67
CA PHE A 78 9.04 -13.84 15.24
C PHE A 78 9.92 -13.26 16.35
N GLU A 79 11.20 -13.07 16.06
CA GLU A 79 12.18 -12.48 16.97
C GLU A 79 12.74 -11.18 16.38
N VAL A 80 12.87 -10.16 17.23
CA VAL A 80 13.42 -8.86 16.86
C VAL A 80 14.63 -8.57 17.76
N HIS A 81 15.74 -8.22 17.14
CA HIS A 81 16.93 -7.75 17.84
C HIS A 81 17.30 -6.33 17.39
N MET A 82 17.45 -5.43 18.36
CA MET A 82 17.81 -4.03 18.12
C MET A 82 19.21 -3.74 18.64
N ARG A 83 19.95 -2.93 17.89
CA ARG A 83 21.28 -2.49 18.31
C ARG A 83 21.18 -1.52 19.48
N LEU A 84 21.80 -1.90 20.60
CA LEU A 84 22.06 -1.04 21.74
C LEU A 84 23.57 -0.97 21.98
N GLY A 85 24.17 0.15 21.60
CA GLY A 85 25.63 0.33 21.60
C GLY A 85 26.30 -0.68 20.65
N LYS A 86 27.13 -1.57 21.20
CA LYS A 86 27.87 -2.58 20.42
C LYS A 86 27.14 -3.92 20.29
N GLN A 87 25.98 -4.08 20.94
CA GLN A 87 25.27 -5.36 21.02
C GLN A 87 23.95 -5.34 20.27
N LEU A 88 23.55 -6.49 19.73
CA LEU A 88 22.17 -6.73 19.28
C LEU A 88 21.39 -7.39 20.42
N ARG A 89 20.38 -6.67 20.94
CA ARG A 89 19.58 -7.14 22.07
C ARG A 89 18.17 -7.52 21.61
N SER A 90 17.68 -8.64 22.13
CA SER A 90 16.30 -9.05 21.89
C SER A 90 15.32 -7.99 22.41
N VAL A 91 14.29 -7.70 21.63
CA VAL A 91 13.16 -6.88 22.03
C VAL A 91 12.13 -7.80 22.68
N GLU A 92 11.78 -7.52 23.93
CA GLU A 92 10.74 -8.25 24.64
C GLU A 92 9.36 -7.91 24.04
N ASN A 93 8.50 -8.92 23.90
CA ASN A 93 7.11 -8.78 23.46
C ASN A 93 6.92 -8.06 22.10
N ALA A 94 7.66 -8.47 21.07
CA ALA A 94 7.52 -7.97 19.70
C ALA A 94 6.23 -8.43 18.97
N ARG A 95 5.12 -8.60 19.70
CA ARG A 95 3.80 -8.94 19.13
C ARG A 95 3.27 -7.83 18.24
N GLU A 96 3.48 -6.57 18.62
CA GLU A 96 3.26 -5.42 17.77
C GLU A 96 4.55 -4.60 17.74
N TRP A 97 5.23 -4.61 16.60
CA TRP A 97 6.55 -3.99 16.47
C TRP A 97 6.60 -3.13 15.22
N THR A 98 7.03 -1.87 15.35
CA THR A 98 7.29 -1.00 14.19
C THR A 98 8.79 -0.79 14.05
N SER A 99 9.34 -1.18 12.90
CA SER A 99 10.76 -0.96 12.57
C SER A 99 11.09 0.54 12.57
N PRO A 100 12.06 1.01 13.37
CA PRO A 100 12.51 2.40 13.31
C PRO A 100 13.09 2.82 11.95
N ARG A 101 13.80 1.92 11.26
CA ARG A 101 14.42 2.20 9.95
C ARG A 101 13.44 2.11 8.79
N LEU A 102 12.57 1.10 8.80
CA LEU A 102 11.68 0.80 7.69
C LEU A 102 10.31 1.47 7.83
N ARG A 103 9.90 1.79 9.06
CA ARG A 103 8.56 2.26 9.43
C ARG A 103 7.43 1.29 9.06
N ILE A 104 7.77 0.04 8.75
CA ILE A 104 6.80 -1.03 8.58
C ILE A 104 6.47 -1.62 9.95
N ARG A 105 5.21 -2.02 10.11
CA ARG A 105 4.69 -2.58 11.35
C ARG A 105 4.47 -4.08 11.18
N PHE A 106 4.90 -4.84 12.16
CA PHE A 106 4.75 -6.28 12.27
C PHE A 106 3.76 -6.54 13.38
N GLU A 107 2.71 -7.30 13.09
CA GLU A 107 1.81 -7.87 14.09
C GLU A 107 1.96 -9.38 14.06
N HIS A 108 2.13 -9.98 15.23
CA HIS A 108 2.37 -11.41 15.38
C HIS A 108 1.53 -11.95 16.53
N ASP A 109 0.50 -12.72 16.17
CA ASP A 109 -0.34 -13.48 17.11
C ASP A 109 -0.34 -14.96 16.72
N GLU A 110 -1.12 -15.36 15.71
CA GLU A 110 -1.08 -16.71 15.12
C GLU A 110 -0.16 -16.78 13.90
N GLU A 111 -0.22 -15.76 13.03
CA GLU A 111 0.61 -15.59 11.84
C GLU A 111 1.34 -14.24 11.91
N LEU A 112 2.32 -14.04 11.03
CA LEU A 112 3.03 -12.76 10.92
C LEU A 112 2.34 -11.88 9.87
N CYS A 113 1.66 -10.85 10.32
CA CYS A 113 1.09 -9.80 9.49
C CYS A 113 2.08 -8.63 9.38
N ILE A 114 2.27 -8.12 8.15
CA ILE A 114 3.14 -6.98 7.90
C ILE A 114 2.28 -5.84 7.36
N PHE A 115 2.51 -4.62 7.83
CA PHE A 115 1.80 -3.42 7.41
C PHE A 115 2.78 -2.38 6.90
N HIS A 116 2.42 -1.75 5.78
CA HIS A 116 3.06 -0.58 5.23
C HIS A 116 3.04 0.60 6.22
N PRO A 117 3.89 1.62 6.03
CA PRO A 117 3.89 2.80 6.90
C PRO A 117 2.58 3.59 6.88
N ASP A 118 1.75 3.41 5.85
CA ASP A 118 0.41 4.01 5.74
C ASP A 118 -0.70 3.20 6.44
N GLY A 119 -0.33 2.08 7.08
CA GLY A 119 -1.23 1.19 7.80
C GLY A 119 -1.89 0.10 6.95
N LYS A 120 -1.67 0.08 5.63
CA LYS A 120 -2.21 -1.00 4.77
C LYS A 120 -1.44 -2.29 4.98
N ALA A 121 -2.13 -3.43 4.98
CA ALA A 121 -1.47 -4.73 5.01
C ALA A 121 -0.61 -4.95 3.75
N PHE A 122 0.55 -5.57 3.91
CA PHE A 122 1.29 -6.14 2.80
C PHE A 122 0.52 -7.37 2.32
N LEU A 123 0.02 -7.28 1.10
CA LEU A 123 -0.72 -8.36 0.46
C LEU A 123 0.22 -9.20 -0.39
N LEU A 124 -0.09 -10.49 -0.51
CA LEU A 124 0.50 -11.33 -1.54
C LEU A 124 0.11 -10.76 -2.92
N PRO A 125 0.93 -11.00 -3.97
CA PRO A 125 0.64 -10.45 -5.30
C PRO A 125 -0.76 -10.79 -5.81
N LEU A 126 -1.25 -12.00 -5.52
CA LEU A 126 -2.59 -12.43 -5.91
C LEU A 126 -3.68 -11.63 -5.20
N GLU A 127 -3.59 -11.50 -3.87
CA GLU A 127 -4.54 -10.72 -3.05
C GLU A 127 -4.56 -9.24 -3.46
N ALA A 128 -3.38 -8.66 -3.75
CA ALA A 128 -3.26 -7.29 -4.24
C ALA A 128 -3.96 -7.09 -5.60
N MET A 129 -3.87 -8.09 -6.49
CA MET A 129 -4.56 -8.06 -7.79
C MET A 129 -6.08 -8.16 -7.60
N GLU A 130 -6.56 -9.09 -6.78
CA GLU A 130 -7.98 -9.26 -6.47
C GLU A 130 -8.60 -7.98 -5.89
N GLN A 131 -7.91 -7.35 -4.94
CA GLN A 131 -8.37 -6.08 -4.37
C GLN A 131 -8.42 -4.96 -5.42
N ALA A 132 -7.40 -4.85 -6.28
CA ALA A 132 -7.37 -3.85 -7.34
C ALA A 132 -8.49 -4.05 -8.39
N GLU A 133 -8.83 -5.31 -8.69
CA GLU A 133 -9.97 -5.64 -9.56
C GLU A 133 -11.30 -5.27 -8.91
N LEU A 134 -11.45 -5.55 -7.62
CA LEU A 134 -12.65 -5.19 -6.86
C LEU A 134 -12.84 -3.66 -6.79
N GLU A 135 -11.77 -2.91 -6.52
CA GLU A 135 -11.78 -1.45 -6.49
C GLU A 135 -12.17 -0.87 -7.85
N LYS A 136 -11.60 -1.38 -8.94
CA LYS A 136 -11.96 -0.98 -10.31
C LYS A 136 -13.42 -1.28 -10.64
N ALA A 137 -13.91 -2.46 -10.28
CA ALA A 137 -15.30 -2.84 -10.51
C ALA A 137 -16.27 -1.92 -9.74
N GLN A 138 -15.93 -1.58 -8.50
CA GLN A 138 -16.71 -0.63 -7.69
C GLN A 138 -16.70 0.79 -8.29
N GLU A 139 -15.55 1.27 -8.74
CA GLU A 139 -15.42 2.59 -9.39
C GLU A 139 -16.23 2.65 -10.70
N GLN A 140 -16.14 1.60 -11.53
CA GLN A 140 -16.95 1.49 -12.74
C GLN A 140 -18.44 1.50 -12.42
N GLN A 141 -18.87 0.76 -11.39
CA GLN A 141 -20.27 0.74 -10.99
C GLN A 141 -20.75 2.10 -10.48
N ARG A 142 -19.91 2.84 -9.74
CA ARG A 142 -20.21 4.21 -9.28
C ARG A 142 -20.36 5.16 -10.45
N THR A 143 -19.40 5.13 -11.38
CA THR A 143 -19.40 5.94 -12.59
C THR A 143 -20.63 5.66 -13.44
N GLU A 144 -20.99 4.40 -13.61
CA GLU A 144 -22.17 4.01 -14.38
C GLU A 144 -23.47 4.45 -13.70
N LYS A 145 -23.58 4.30 -12.37
CA LYS A 145 -24.72 4.81 -11.60
C LYS A 145 -24.85 6.33 -11.73
N GLU A 146 -23.74 7.07 -11.71
CA GLU A 146 -23.74 8.51 -11.89
C GLU A 146 -24.17 8.90 -13.30
N ARG A 147 -23.67 8.23 -14.34
CA ARG A 147 -24.10 8.43 -15.73
C ARG A 147 -25.58 8.18 -15.91
N GLN A 148 -26.12 7.09 -15.34
CA GLN A 148 -27.55 6.80 -15.42
C GLN A 148 -28.41 7.84 -14.71
N ARG A 149 -27.93 8.43 -13.61
CA ARG A 149 -28.63 9.52 -12.91
C ARG A 149 -28.63 10.78 -13.76
N ALA A 150 -27.47 11.18 -14.29
CA ALA A 150 -27.33 12.34 -15.15
C ALA A 150 -28.19 12.22 -16.42
N GLU A 151 -28.24 11.02 -17.02
CA GLU A 151 -29.07 10.76 -18.20
C GLU A 151 -30.57 10.85 -17.88
N LYS A 152 -31.01 10.27 -16.75
CA LYS A 152 -32.41 10.40 -16.30
C LYS A 152 -32.80 11.86 -16.03
N GLU A 153 -31.89 12.64 -15.46
CA GLU A 153 -32.11 14.06 -15.21
C GLU A 153 -32.22 14.86 -16.52
N ARG A 154 -31.32 14.61 -17.48
CA ARG A 154 -31.40 15.19 -18.84
C ARG A 154 -32.72 14.88 -19.52
N GLN A 155 -33.16 13.63 -19.49
CA GLN A 155 -34.44 13.23 -20.08
C GLN A 155 -35.64 13.91 -19.42
N ARG A 156 -35.60 14.15 -18.10
CA ARG A 156 -36.65 14.88 -17.39
C ARG A 156 -36.66 16.35 -17.80
N ALA A 157 -35.50 17.01 -17.79
CA ALA A 157 -35.36 18.40 -18.21
C ALA A 157 -35.79 18.60 -19.67
N GLU A 158 -35.48 17.67 -20.56
CA GLU A 158 -35.90 17.74 -21.96
C GLU A 158 -37.42 17.53 -22.11
N LYS A 159 -38.01 16.58 -21.39
CA LYS A 159 -39.48 16.41 -21.37
C LYS A 159 -40.20 17.65 -20.84
N GLU A 160 -39.65 18.29 -19.81
CA GLU A 160 -40.19 19.52 -19.25
C GLU A 160 -40.08 20.68 -20.25
N ARG A 161 -38.93 20.86 -20.90
CA ARG A 161 -38.75 21.85 -21.99
C ARG A 161 -39.74 21.63 -23.13
N GLN A 162 -39.93 20.39 -23.58
CA GLN A 162 -40.90 20.07 -24.63
C GLN A 162 -42.35 20.37 -24.22
N ARG A 163 -42.70 20.20 -22.94
CA ARG A 163 -44.02 20.55 -22.42
C ARG A 163 -44.23 22.07 -22.38
N ALA A 164 -43.25 22.80 -21.83
CA ALA A 164 -43.28 24.26 -21.78
C ALA A 164 -43.38 24.88 -23.19
N GLU A 165 -42.63 24.35 -24.16
CA GLU A 165 -42.68 24.80 -25.55
C GLU A 165 -44.05 24.53 -26.20
N LYS A 166 -44.62 23.34 -25.99
CA LYS A 166 -45.98 23.02 -26.49
C LYS A 166 -47.06 23.89 -25.87
N GLU A 167 -46.94 24.20 -24.58
CA GLU A 167 -47.87 25.07 -23.86
C GLU A 167 -47.77 26.50 -24.39
N LYS A 168 -46.55 27.03 -24.57
CA LYS A 168 -46.30 28.34 -25.17
C LYS A 168 -46.91 28.44 -26.58
N GLN A 169 -46.67 27.46 -27.45
CA GLN A 169 -47.26 27.42 -28.80
C GLN A 169 -48.79 27.29 -28.81
N ARG A 170 -49.40 26.73 -27.75
CA ARG A 170 -50.86 26.69 -27.60
C ARG A 170 -51.39 28.04 -27.14
N ALA A 171 -50.75 28.67 -26.16
CA ALA A 171 -51.10 29.99 -25.66
C ALA A 171 -51.02 31.04 -26.78
N GLU A 172 -49.93 31.04 -27.57
CA GLU A 172 -49.75 31.94 -28.72
C GLU A 172 -50.88 31.78 -29.76
N ARG A 173 -51.21 30.54 -30.14
CA ARG A 173 -52.32 30.26 -31.07
C ARG A 173 -53.69 30.67 -30.52
N LEU A 174 -53.90 30.55 -29.21
CA LEU A 174 -55.16 30.96 -28.58
C LEU A 174 -55.27 32.48 -28.57
N ALA A 175 -54.19 33.18 -28.21
CA ALA A 175 -54.10 34.64 -28.23
C ALA A 175 -54.34 35.20 -29.64
N GLU A 176 -53.75 34.58 -30.68
CA GLU A 176 -53.97 34.98 -32.06
C GLU A 176 -55.45 34.84 -32.49
N LYS A 177 -56.12 33.75 -32.08
CA LYS A 177 -57.56 33.56 -32.33
C LYS A 177 -58.42 34.58 -31.58
N LEU A 178 -58.09 34.92 -30.34
CA LEU A 178 -58.81 35.92 -29.56
C LEU A 178 -58.70 37.31 -30.20
N ARG A 179 -57.49 37.70 -30.64
CA ARG A 179 -57.29 38.95 -31.40
C ARG A 179 -58.10 38.98 -32.69
N ALA A 180 -58.17 37.86 -33.42
CA ALA A 180 -58.98 37.77 -34.64
C ALA A 180 -60.50 37.91 -34.38
N LEU A 181 -60.96 37.62 -33.17
CA LEU A 181 -62.34 37.83 -32.72
C LEU A 181 -62.57 39.23 -32.11
N GLY A 182 -61.56 40.10 -32.10
CA GLY A 182 -61.65 41.47 -31.56
C GLY A 182 -61.59 41.55 -30.03
N ILE A 183 -61.18 40.48 -29.35
CA ILE A 183 -61.01 40.42 -27.89
C ILE A 183 -59.52 40.61 -27.60
N ASP A 184 -59.18 41.56 -26.73
CA ASP A 184 -57.81 41.77 -26.28
C ASP A 184 -57.40 40.63 -25.32
N PRO A 185 -56.45 39.76 -25.68
CA PRO A 185 -56.04 38.65 -24.83
C PRO A 185 -55.13 39.08 -23.66
N ASP A 186 -54.63 40.32 -23.66
CA ASP A 186 -53.73 40.87 -22.64
C ASP A 186 -54.40 41.97 -21.78
N GLY A 187 -55.70 42.20 -21.99
CA GLY A 187 -56.49 43.13 -21.18
C GLY A 187 -56.83 42.52 -19.82
N GLU A 188 -56.46 43.20 -18.74
CA GLU A 188 -56.89 42.89 -17.37
C GLU A 188 -58.43 42.95 -17.19
#